data_AF-A0A8H3H9G6-F1
#
_entry.id   AF-A0A8H3H9G6-F1
#
_cell.length_a   1.000
_cell.length_b   1.000
_cell.length_c   1.000
_cell.angle_alpha   90.00
_cell.angle_beta   90.00
_cell.angle_gamma   90.00
#
_symmetry.space_group_name_H-M   'P 1'
#
loop_
_entity.id
_entity.type
_entity.pdbx_description
1 polymer ?
#
loop_
_entity_poly.entity_id
_entity_poly.type
_entity_poly.pdbx_seq_one_letter_code
_entity_poly.pdbx_strand_id
1 'polypeptide(L)'
;MRPSFIATALLALASTAVATFDKACPLLHALLPINDKCTCVLGLTSKPLKQGCTAVLKKDKWGFKWCESTCPSQPQPSGHYGKEKRNQPILGPDGTLQKCPSAMTACPISPPPALNGDRATATISSNEPYECITPSEDLYNCGGCTSTGRGVSCVDLPGVRGTSCTEGKCMIYTCLRGYTLSINDKGEQECVRKTPRRM
;
A
#
# COMPACT_ATOMS: atom_id res chain seq x y z
N MET A 1 -52.53 60.96 27.42
CA MET A 1 -51.33 61.49 28.08
C MET A 1 -50.19 60.50 27.90
N ARG A 2 -49.14 60.86 27.14
CA ARG A 2 -47.80 60.22 27.22
C ARG A 2 -47.09 60.82 28.44
N PRO A 3 -46.24 60.10 29.19
CA PRO A 3 -44.81 59.92 28.80
C PRO A 3 -44.24 58.51 29.13
N SER A 4 -43.33 57.98 28.29
CA SER A 4 -41.86 57.85 28.49
C SER A 4 -41.41 56.48 29.01
N PHE A 5 -40.79 55.65 28.16
CA PHE A 5 -39.33 55.49 27.97
C PHE A 5 -38.58 54.98 29.20
N ILE A 6 -38.32 53.67 29.27
CA ILE A 6 -37.02 53.13 29.70
C ILE A 6 -36.71 51.92 28.81
N ALA A 7 -35.68 52.11 27.98
CA ALA A 7 -34.99 51.03 27.30
C ALA A 7 -34.08 50.31 28.29
N THR A 8 -34.13 48.98 28.32
CA THR A 8 -33.00 48.16 28.78
C THR A 8 -32.77 47.07 27.76
N ALA A 9 -31.93 47.41 26.79
CA ALA A 9 -31.19 46.46 26.00
C ALA A 9 -30.25 45.68 26.94
N LEU A 10 -30.49 44.38 27.09
CA LEU A 10 -29.45 43.44 27.50
C LEU A 10 -29.11 42.59 26.28
N LEU A 11 -28.36 43.22 25.38
CA LEU A 11 -27.48 42.51 24.46
C LEU A 11 -26.47 41.74 25.31
N ALA A 12 -26.69 40.43 25.47
CA ALA A 12 -25.64 39.52 25.89
C ALA A 12 -24.66 39.38 24.71
N LEU A 13 -23.75 40.35 24.59
CA LEU A 13 -22.61 40.26 23.71
C LEU A 13 -21.69 39.16 24.25
N ALA A 14 -21.82 38.01 23.63
CA ALA A 14 -20.75 37.09 23.25
C ALA A 14 -19.35 37.51 23.71
N SER A 15 -18.98 37.12 24.94
CA SER A 15 -17.59 36.89 25.27
C SER A 15 -17.20 35.55 24.68
N THR A 16 -16.94 35.52 23.37
CA THR A 16 -16.24 34.41 22.71
C THR A 16 -14.77 34.42 23.13
N ALA A 17 -14.51 34.22 24.42
CA ALA A 17 -13.26 33.63 24.81
C ALA A 17 -13.40 32.15 24.43
N VAL A 18 -12.90 31.80 23.24
CA VAL A 18 -12.78 30.40 22.83
C VAL A 18 -11.95 29.74 23.92
N ALA A 19 -12.60 28.91 24.74
CA ALA A 19 -11.94 28.07 25.72
C ALA A 19 -11.07 27.08 24.95
N THR A 20 -9.86 27.49 24.61
CA THR A 20 -8.86 26.56 24.09
C THR A 20 -8.46 25.70 25.27
N PHE A 21 -8.76 24.40 25.17
CA PHE A 21 -8.23 23.41 26.11
C PHE A 21 -6.72 23.39 25.92
N ASP A 22 -6.04 24.20 26.73
CA ASP A 22 -4.61 24.38 26.63
C ASP A 22 -3.87 23.27 27.38
N LYS A 23 -2.77 22.79 26.80
CA LYS A 23 -1.93 21.73 27.39
C LYS A 23 -1.40 22.12 28.77
N ALA A 24 -1.26 23.41 29.04
CA ALA A 24 -0.80 23.96 30.31
C ALA A 24 -1.83 23.86 31.46
N CYS A 25 -3.11 23.63 31.15
CA CYS A 25 -4.17 23.49 32.14
C CYS A 25 -4.50 22.01 32.45
N PRO A 26 -4.94 21.70 33.68
CA PRO A 26 -5.51 20.39 34.01
C PRO A 26 -6.69 20.06 33.10
N LEU A 27 -7.02 18.76 32.99
CA LEU A 27 -8.14 18.30 32.17
C LEU A 27 -9.40 19.13 32.49
N LEU A 28 -10.11 19.53 31.43
CA LEU A 28 -11.35 20.32 31.49
C LEU A 28 -11.22 21.79 31.91
N HIS A 29 -10.03 22.32 32.19
CA HIS A 29 -9.86 23.74 32.52
C HIS A 29 -9.44 24.55 31.29
N ALA A 30 -10.01 25.76 31.15
CA ALA A 30 -9.66 26.70 30.09
C ALA A 30 -8.68 27.76 30.61
N LEU A 31 -7.70 28.15 29.80
CA LEU A 31 -6.75 29.20 30.16
C LEU A 31 -7.34 30.58 29.82
N LEU A 32 -7.59 31.41 30.83
CA LEU A 32 -8.23 32.71 30.67
C LEU A 32 -7.41 33.84 31.35
N PRO A 33 -7.37 35.04 30.74
CA PRO A 33 -6.75 36.21 31.34
C PRO A 33 -7.69 36.82 32.38
N ILE A 34 -7.40 36.62 33.67
CA ILE A 34 -8.17 37.17 34.79
C ILE A 34 -7.23 38.02 35.65
N ASN A 35 -7.60 39.28 35.92
CA ASN A 35 -6.79 40.22 36.72
C ASN A 35 -5.33 40.34 36.24
N ASP A 36 -5.15 40.51 34.93
CA ASP A 36 -3.83 40.59 34.27
C ASP A 36 -2.91 39.37 34.48
N LYS A 37 -3.50 38.23 34.87
CA LYS A 37 -2.79 36.95 35.03
C LYS A 37 -3.50 35.85 34.24
N CYS A 38 -2.71 34.93 33.70
CA CYS A 38 -3.24 33.75 33.01
C CYS A 38 -3.57 32.67 34.05
N THR A 39 -4.85 32.30 34.14
CA THR A 39 -5.34 31.34 35.13
C THR A 39 -6.18 30.25 34.47
N CYS A 40 -6.07 29.02 34.96
CA CYS A 40 -6.87 27.90 34.48
C CYS A 40 -8.19 27.89 35.24
N VAL A 41 -9.32 28.06 34.54
CA VAL A 41 -10.64 28.10 35.17
C VAL A 41 -11.57 27.01 34.64
N LEU A 42 -12.40 26.49 35.53
CA LEU A 42 -13.49 25.58 35.24
C LEU A 42 -14.70 25.98 36.07
N GLY A 43 -15.69 26.62 35.44
CA GLY A 43 -16.82 27.21 36.14
C GLY A 43 -16.37 28.32 37.12
N LEU A 44 -16.64 28.13 38.41
CA LEU A 44 -16.26 29.04 39.51
C LEU A 44 -14.92 28.69 40.17
N THR A 45 -14.22 27.65 39.70
CA THR A 45 -12.96 27.20 40.30
C THR A 45 -11.76 27.65 39.46
N SER A 46 -10.72 28.15 40.13
CA SER A 46 -9.45 28.51 39.51
C SER A 46 -8.32 27.62 40.01
N LYS A 47 -7.52 27.08 39.11
CA LYS A 47 -6.32 26.30 39.42
C LYS A 47 -5.06 26.93 38.81
N PRO A 48 -3.88 26.73 39.43
CA PRO A 48 -2.61 27.13 38.84
C PRO A 48 -2.28 26.26 37.61
N LEU A 49 -1.35 26.75 36.79
CA LEU A 49 -0.78 26.03 35.66
C LEU A 49 -0.08 24.73 36.12
N LYS A 50 0.01 23.74 35.23
CA LYS A 50 0.81 22.53 35.48
C LYS A 50 2.27 22.90 35.74
N GLN A 51 2.92 22.15 36.64
CA GLN A 51 4.35 22.33 36.94
C GLN A 51 5.19 22.23 35.66
N GLY A 52 6.05 23.22 35.44
CA GLY A 52 6.92 23.33 34.27
C GLY A 52 6.35 24.11 33.10
N CYS A 53 5.05 24.45 33.09
CA CYS A 53 4.47 25.32 32.05
C CYS A 53 4.49 26.78 32.48
N THR A 54 4.80 27.68 31.54
CA THR A 54 4.69 29.13 31.73
C THR A 54 3.60 29.68 30.82
N ALA A 55 2.90 30.73 31.26
CA ALA A 55 1.90 31.43 30.45
C ALA A 55 2.16 32.93 30.49
N VAL A 56 2.13 33.56 29.31
CA VAL A 56 2.35 35.00 29.13
C VAL A 56 1.09 35.68 28.60
N LEU A 57 0.78 36.85 29.14
CA LEU A 57 -0.32 37.69 28.68
C LEU A 57 0.12 38.42 27.41
N LYS A 58 -0.55 38.17 26.29
CA LYS A 58 -0.36 38.91 25.03
C LYS A 58 -1.59 39.73 24.69
N LYS A 59 -1.38 40.76 23.88
CA LYS A 59 -2.44 41.58 23.30
C LYS A 59 -2.36 41.45 21.79
N ASP A 60 -3.50 41.30 21.15
CA ASP A 60 -3.56 41.39 19.70
C ASP A 60 -3.51 42.86 19.22
N LYS A 61 -3.48 43.05 17.90
CA LYS A 61 -3.45 44.39 17.28
C LYS A 61 -4.70 45.22 17.58
N TRP A 62 -5.77 44.59 18.07
CA TRP A 62 -7.06 45.20 18.38
C TRP A 62 -7.27 45.41 19.89
N GLY A 63 -6.24 45.12 20.70
CA GLY A 63 -6.24 45.32 22.14
C GLY A 63 -6.84 44.18 22.97
N PHE A 64 -7.28 43.08 22.35
CA PHE A 64 -7.80 41.91 23.05
C PHE A 64 -6.67 41.14 23.73
N LYS A 65 -6.85 40.89 25.03
CA LYS A 65 -5.91 40.12 25.86
C LYS A 65 -6.17 38.63 25.67
N TRP A 66 -5.10 37.87 25.48
CA TRP A 66 -5.13 36.41 25.43
C TRP A 66 -3.89 35.83 26.08
N CYS A 67 -3.94 34.55 26.44
CA CYS A 67 -2.86 33.86 27.12
C CYS A 67 -2.17 32.88 26.18
N GLU A 68 -0.85 33.02 26.05
CA GLU A 68 -0.01 32.06 25.33
C GLU A 68 0.79 31.26 26.34
N SER A 69 0.63 29.94 26.33
CA SER A 69 1.37 29.03 27.21
C SER A 69 2.43 28.27 26.46
N THR A 70 3.59 28.16 27.10
CA THR A 70 4.70 27.33 26.64
C THR A 70 4.97 26.29 27.71
N CYS A 71 4.76 25.02 27.36
CA CYS A 71 5.20 23.89 28.17
C CYS A 71 6.44 23.27 27.52
N PRO A 72 7.46 22.87 28.28
CA PRO A 72 8.58 22.12 27.73
C PRO A 72 8.03 20.79 27.20
N SER A 73 7.94 20.64 25.88
CA SER A 73 7.80 19.33 25.27
C SER A 73 9.10 18.58 25.53
N GLN A 74 9.02 17.34 26.03
CA GLN A 74 10.16 16.44 25.94
C GLN A 74 10.68 16.46 24.50
N PRO A 75 12.00 16.42 24.26
CA PRO A 75 12.54 16.36 22.90
C PRO A 75 11.91 15.13 22.23
N GLN A 76 10.99 15.38 21.32
CA GLN A 76 10.44 14.33 20.48
C GLN A 76 11.60 13.98 19.54
N PRO A 77 12.17 12.76 19.62
CA PRO A 77 13.19 12.37 18.66
C PRO A 77 12.60 12.59 17.27
N SER A 78 13.33 13.29 16.41
CA SER A 78 12.96 13.49 15.01
C SER A 78 12.55 12.12 14.46
N GLY A 79 11.26 11.98 14.12
CA GLY A 79 10.73 10.75 13.55
C GLY A 79 11.66 10.32 12.43
N HIS A 80 12.22 9.12 12.60
CA HIS A 80 13.10 8.40 11.69
C HIS A 80 13.41 9.13 10.38
N TYR A 81 14.67 9.58 10.23
CA TYR A 81 15.32 9.48 8.92
C TYR A 81 15.41 7.97 8.64
N GLY A 82 14.30 7.40 8.17
CA GLY A 82 14.31 6.07 7.57
C GLY A 82 15.30 6.21 6.44
N LYS A 83 16.53 5.71 6.64
CA LYS A 83 17.44 5.51 5.52
C LYS A 83 16.60 4.84 4.46
N GLU A 84 16.52 5.43 3.28
CA GLU A 84 16.00 4.79 2.09
C GLU A 84 16.51 3.35 2.15
N LYS A 85 15.60 2.38 2.28
CA LYS A 85 16.00 0.98 2.31
C LYS A 85 16.86 0.83 1.07
N ARG A 86 18.17 0.61 1.26
CA ARG A 86 19.03 0.21 0.15
C ARG A 86 18.25 -0.89 -0.58
N ASN A 87 18.23 -0.86 -1.91
CA ASN A 87 17.78 -1.96 -2.75
C ASN A 87 18.67 -3.17 -2.43
N GLN A 88 18.51 -3.75 -1.25
CA GLN A 88 19.17 -4.96 -0.84
C GLN A 88 18.49 -6.04 -1.66
N PRO A 89 19.26 -6.85 -2.39
CA PRO A 89 18.76 -8.07 -2.98
C PRO A 89 17.90 -8.80 -1.97
N ILE A 90 16.65 -9.09 -2.33
CA ILE A 90 15.88 -10.05 -1.56
C ILE A 90 16.63 -11.37 -1.74
N LEU A 91 17.16 -11.92 -0.66
CA LEU A 91 17.77 -13.24 -0.67
C LEU A 91 16.63 -14.23 -0.45
N GLY A 92 16.49 -15.19 -1.35
CA GLY A 92 15.55 -16.29 -1.19
C GLY A 92 15.95 -17.17 0.01
N PRO A 93 15.10 -18.12 0.42
CA PRO A 93 15.38 -19.05 1.52
C PRO A 93 16.68 -19.86 1.31
N ASP A 94 17.13 -20.01 0.07
CA ASP A 94 18.38 -20.70 -0.30
C ASP A 94 19.61 -19.78 -0.31
N GLY A 95 19.48 -18.52 0.10
CA GLY A 95 20.56 -17.52 0.08
C GLY A 95 20.93 -17.02 -1.31
N THR A 96 20.12 -17.32 -2.33
CA THR A 96 20.30 -16.84 -3.71
C THR A 96 19.62 -15.49 -3.90
N LEU A 97 20.18 -14.64 -4.78
CA LEU A 97 19.54 -13.41 -5.23
C LEU A 97 18.17 -13.75 -5.82
N GLN A 98 17.11 -13.39 -5.11
CA GLN A 98 15.73 -13.58 -5.54
C GLN A 98 15.44 -12.57 -6.66
N LYS A 99 15.55 -13.04 -7.89
CA LYS A 99 15.37 -12.22 -9.12
C LYS A 99 13.93 -11.74 -9.29
N CYS A 100 12.96 -12.52 -8.80
CA CYS A 100 11.54 -12.23 -8.92
C CYS A 100 10.86 -12.25 -7.54
N PRO A 101 9.77 -11.50 -7.35
CA PRO A 101 9.00 -11.52 -6.10
C PRO A 101 8.45 -12.94 -5.79
N SER A 102 7.97 -13.13 -4.57
CA SER A 102 7.44 -14.42 -4.10
C SER A 102 6.37 -14.97 -5.05
N ALA A 103 6.41 -16.28 -5.32
CA ALA A 103 5.54 -17.02 -6.25
C ALA A 103 5.78 -16.76 -7.75
N MET A 104 6.77 -15.95 -8.13
CA MET A 104 7.19 -15.79 -9.52
C MET A 104 8.52 -16.51 -9.79
N THR A 105 8.67 -16.96 -11.03
CA THR A 105 9.89 -17.60 -11.52
C THR A 105 10.57 -16.68 -12.52
N ALA A 106 11.88 -16.49 -12.39
CA ALA A 106 12.66 -15.80 -13.39
C ALA A 106 12.87 -16.73 -14.59
N CYS A 107 12.52 -16.26 -15.78
CA CYS A 107 12.76 -16.93 -17.05
C CYS A 107 13.66 -16.08 -17.93
N PRO A 108 14.68 -16.66 -18.58
CA PRO A 108 15.49 -15.91 -19.53
C PRO A 108 14.64 -15.55 -20.75
N ILE A 109 14.70 -14.28 -21.18
CA ILE A 109 13.94 -13.78 -22.35
C ILE A 109 14.46 -14.42 -23.63
N SER A 110 15.78 -14.53 -23.74
CA SER A 110 16.43 -15.20 -24.85
C SER A 110 16.66 -16.67 -24.52
N PRO A 111 16.51 -17.56 -25.51
CA PRO A 111 17.04 -18.92 -25.44
C PRO A 111 18.47 -18.97 -24.91
N PRO A 112 18.74 -19.49 -23.69
CA PRO A 112 20.10 -19.76 -23.31
C PRO A 112 20.65 -20.87 -24.22
N PRO A 113 21.95 -20.84 -24.57
CA PRO A 113 22.58 -21.91 -25.33
C PRO A 113 22.39 -23.23 -24.58
N ALA A 114 21.91 -24.26 -25.28
CA ALA A 114 21.69 -25.57 -24.69
C ALA A 114 23.06 -26.17 -24.30
N LEU A 115 23.35 -26.22 -23.01
CA LEU A 115 24.50 -26.95 -22.50
C LEU A 115 24.23 -28.45 -22.69
N ASN A 116 25.05 -29.13 -23.48
CA ASN A 116 24.91 -30.55 -23.83
C ASN A 116 23.58 -30.93 -24.51
N GLY A 117 22.90 -29.99 -25.16
CA GLY A 117 21.58 -30.21 -25.77
C GLY A 117 20.40 -30.12 -24.79
N ASP A 118 20.67 -30.04 -23.49
CA ASP A 118 19.66 -30.02 -22.43
C ASP A 118 19.41 -28.60 -21.91
N ARG A 119 18.45 -27.94 -22.54
CA ARG A 119 18.04 -26.58 -22.20
C ARG A 119 17.42 -26.45 -20.80
N ALA A 120 16.91 -27.55 -20.26
CA ALA A 120 16.32 -27.62 -18.93
C ALA A 120 17.33 -27.38 -17.80
N THR A 121 18.64 -27.47 -18.07
CA THR A 121 19.70 -27.15 -17.10
C THR A 121 20.13 -25.69 -17.13
N ALA A 122 19.61 -24.91 -18.08
CA ALA A 122 20.02 -23.53 -18.24
C ALA A 122 19.62 -22.68 -17.03
N THR A 123 20.62 -22.04 -16.44
CA THR A 123 20.47 -21.07 -15.35
C THR A 123 20.67 -19.67 -15.89
N ILE A 124 19.83 -18.73 -15.47
CA ILE A 124 19.92 -17.33 -15.86
C ILE A 124 21.16 -16.72 -15.20
N SER A 125 22.11 -16.23 -16.00
CA SER A 125 23.27 -15.50 -15.49
C SER A 125 22.87 -14.17 -14.82
N SER A 126 23.73 -13.57 -14.00
CA SER A 126 23.43 -12.30 -13.32
C SER A 126 23.18 -11.13 -14.28
N ASN A 127 23.77 -11.17 -15.47
CA ASN A 127 23.70 -10.10 -16.48
C ASN A 127 22.74 -10.40 -17.64
N GLU A 128 22.05 -11.54 -17.60
CA GLU A 128 21.18 -11.96 -18.69
C GLU A 128 19.77 -11.39 -18.48
N PRO A 129 19.13 -10.84 -19.53
CA PRO A 129 17.78 -10.31 -19.43
C PRO A 129 16.80 -11.44 -19.10
N TYR A 130 15.98 -11.20 -18.08
CA TYR A 130 14.97 -12.13 -17.62
C TYR A 130 13.62 -11.44 -17.47
N GLU A 131 12.57 -12.24 -17.60
CA GLU A 131 11.20 -11.87 -17.26
C GLU A 131 10.74 -12.67 -16.04
N CYS A 132 9.92 -12.05 -15.20
CA CYS A 132 9.28 -12.73 -14.09
C CYS A 132 7.91 -13.20 -14.54
N ILE A 133 7.68 -14.50 -14.48
CA ILE A 133 6.43 -15.12 -14.86
C ILE A 133 5.80 -15.82 -13.65
N THR A 134 4.52 -16.15 -13.78
CA THR A 134 3.82 -17.03 -12.84
C THR A 134 3.50 -18.35 -13.56
N PRO A 135 4.32 -19.42 -13.41
CA PRO A 135 4.15 -20.66 -14.16
C PRO A 135 2.79 -21.36 -13.98
N SER A 136 2.04 -21.03 -12.92
CA SER A 136 0.73 -21.60 -12.65
C SER A 136 -0.40 -21.02 -13.51
N GLU A 137 -0.22 -19.84 -14.11
CA GLU A 137 -1.25 -19.09 -14.84
C GLU A 137 -0.77 -18.48 -16.17
N ASP A 138 0.55 -18.46 -16.42
CA ASP A 138 1.12 -17.92 -17.66
C ASP A 138 0.84 -18.84 -18.86
N LEU A 139 0.17 -18.31 -19.88
CA LEU A 139 -0.19 -19.01 -21.11
C LEU A 139 1.01 -19.40 -21.99
N TYR A 140 2.06 -18.59 -21.99
CA TYR A 140 3.23 -18.75 -22.86
C TYR A 140 4.35 -19.53 -22.16
N ASN A 141 4.31 -19.62 -20.84
CA ASN A 141 5.28 -20.30 -20.00
C ASN A 141 4.59 -21.18 -18.93
N CYS A 142 3.61 -21.97 -19.35
CA CYS A 142 2.81 -22.78 -18.44
C CYS A 142 3.64 -23.94 -17.89
N GLY A 143 3.61 -24.13 -16.57
CA GLY A 143 4.38 -25.16 -15.88
C GLY A 143 5.88 -24.88 -15.77
N GLY A 144 6.39 -23.81 -16.39
CA GLY A 144 7.78 -23.38 -16.31
C GLY A 144 8.23 -22.53 -17.50
N CYS A 145 9.48 -22.12 -17.52
CA CYS A 145 10.00 -21.32 -18.64
C CYS A 145 10.02 -22.14 -19.94
N THR A 146 9.28 -21.70 -20.95
CA THR A 146 9.34 -22.29 -22.29
C THR A 146 10.71 -22.02 -22.93
N SER A 147 11.34 -20.90 -22.59
CA SER A 147 12.71 -20.58 -23.00
C SER A 147 13.76 -21.53 -22.44
N THR A 148 13.49 -22.32 -21.40
CA THR A 148 14.40 -23.39 -20.93
C THR A 148 13.90 -24.79 -21.26
N GLY A 149 12.72 -24.91 -21.91
CA GLY A 149 12.07 -26.19 -22.15
C GLY A 149 11.49 -26.85 -20.89
N ARG A 150 11.42 -26.14 -19.76
CA ARG A 150 10.79 -26.64 -18.52
C ARG A 150 9.27 -26.46 -18.51
N GLY A 151 8.75 -25.55 -19.34
CA GLY A 151 7.31 -25.37 -19.53
C GLY A 151 6.93 -25.29 -21.00
N VAL A 152 5.65 -25.08 -21.24
CA VAL A 152 5.03 -25.14 -22.56
C VAL A 152 4.19 -23.89 -22.82
N SER A 153 4.20 -23.44 -24.07
CA SER A 153 3.28 -22.42 -24.54
C SER A 153 1.96 -23.09 -24.93
N CYS A 154 0.92 -22.91 -24.11
CA CYS A 154 -0.38 -23.54 -24.34
C CYS A 154 -1.04 -23.04 -25.63
N VAL A 155 -0.70 -21.82 -26.07
CA VAL A 155 -1.25 -21.20 -27.29
C VAL A 155 -0.63 -21.75 -28.56
N ASP A 156 0.59 -22.29 -28.49
CA ASP A 156 1.30 -22.87 -29.64
C ASP A 156 0.97 -24.36 -29.83
N LEU A 157 0.08 -24.91 -29.01
CA LEU A 157 -0.35 -26.30 -29.13
C LEU A 157 -1.11 -26.53 -30.46
N PRO A 158 -0.81 -27.61 -31.19
CA PRO A 158 -1.40 -27.86 -32.49
C PRO A 158 -2.93 -27.95 -32.44
N GLY A 159 -3.61 -27.19 -33.30
CA GLY A 159 -5.06 -27.27 -33.43
C GLY A 159 -5.84 -26.59 -32.30
N VAL A 160 -5.17 -25.97 -31.33
CA VAL A 160 -5.81 -25.24 -30.22
C VAL A 160 -6.27 -23.86 -30.68
N ARG A 161 -7.43 -23.43 -30.19
CA ARG A 161 -7.97 -22.08 -30.41
C ARG A 161 -8.17 -21.31 -29.10
N GLY A 162 -8.66 -21.99 -28.07
CA GLY A 162 -8.92 -21.39 -26.76
C GLY A 162 -8.42 -22.31 -25.67
N THR A 163 -7.56 -21.78 -24.82
CA THR A 163 -6.80 -22.52 -23.80
C THR A 163 -6.54 -21.59 -22.60
N SER A 164 -6.23 -22.16 -21.45
CA SER A 164 -5.69 -21.49 -20.28
C SER A 164 -4.53 -22.29 -19.68
N CYS A 165 -3.72 -21.63 -18.86
CA CYS A 165 -2.84 -22.31 -17.91
C CYS A 165 -3.53 -22.33 -16.54
N THR A 166 -3.65 -23.49 -15.93
CA THR A 166 -4.22 -23.62 -14.58
C THR A 166 -3.39 -24.62 -13.80
N GLU A 167 -2.86 -24.19 -12.64
CA GLU A 167 -1.98 -25.00 -11.80
C GLU A 167 -0.77 -25.58 -12.57
N GLY A 168 -0.28 -24.85 -13.57
CA GLY A 168 0.86 -25.26 -14.39
C GLY A 168 0.52 -26.30 -15.46
N LYS A 169 -0.76 -26.50 -15.76
CA LYS A 169 -1.25 -27.39 -16.83
C LYS A 169 -2.05 -26.63 -17.87
N CYS A 170 -1.87 -26.98 -19.13
CA CYS A 170 -2.70 -26.44 -20.21
C CYS A 170 -4.09 -27.06 -20.18
N MET A 171 -5.11 -26.21 -20.08
CA MET A 171 -6.52 -26.59 -20.16
C MET A 171 -7.07 -26.09 -21.49
N ILE A 172 -7.38 -27.02 -22.40
CA ILE A 172 -7.91 -26.71 -23.73
C ILE A 172 -9.44 -26.69 -23.68
N TYR A 173 -10.03 -25.55 -24.02
CA TYR A 173 -11.49 -25.37 -24.07
C TYR A 173 -12.04 -25.50 -25.48
N THR A 174 -11.32 -25.01 -26.48
CA THR A 174 -11.78 -25.03 -27.87
C THR A 174 -10.65 -25.34 -28.84
N CYS A 175 -10.96 -26.21 -29.80
CA CYS A 175 -10.07 -26.53 -30.92
C CYS A 175 -10.46 -25.73 -32.18
N LEU A 176 -9.52 -25.59 -33.10
CA LEU A 176 -9.74 -25.05 -34.45
C LEU A 176 -10.72 -25.91 -35.23
N ARG A 177 -11.33 -25.34 -36.28
CA ARG A 177 -12.18 -26.10 -37.19
C ARG A 177 -11.39 -27.24 -37.82
N GLY A 178 -12.01 -28.42 -37.90
CA GLY A 178 -11.34 -29.64 -38.37
C GLY A 178 -10.58 -30.41 -37.28
N TYR A 179 -10.54 -29.90 -36.05
CA TYR A 179 -9.98 -30.60 -34.89
C TYR A 179 -11.08 -30.96 -33.87
N THR A 180 -10.83 -31.97 -33.05
CA THR A 180 -11.66 -32.38 -31.92
C THR A 180 -10.81 -32.50 -30.67
N LEU A 181 -11.38 -32.15 -29.52
CA LEU A 181 -10.73 -32.33 -28.23
C LEU A 181 -10.66 -33.83 -27.92
N SER A 182 -9.48 -34.30 -27.52
CA SER A 182 -9.17 -35.67 -27.11
C SER A 182 -8.29 -35.63 -25.86
N ILE A 183 -8.09 -36.79 -25.24
CA ILE A 183 -7.16 -36.98 -24.14
C ILE A 183 -6.12 -38.01 -24.63
N ASN A 184 -4.83 -37.69 -24.46
CA ASN A 184 -3.74 -38.58 -24.83
C ASN A 184 -3.53 -39.69 -23.77
N ASP A 185 -2.63 -40.63 -24.03
CA ASP A 185 -2.31 -41.74 -23.11
C ASP A 185 -1.76 -41.28 -21.75
N LYS A 186 -1.31 -40.02 -21.64
CA LYS A 186 -0.81 -39.40 -20.41
C LYS A 186 -1.92 -38.70 -19.62
N GLY A 187 -3.16 -38.69 -20.10
CA GLY A 187 -4.27 -38.00 -19.46
C GLY A 187 -4.30 -36.49 -19.73
N GLU A 188 -3.55 -36.00 -20.72
CA GLU A 188 -3.49 -34.57 -21.08
C GLU A 188 -4.42 -34.27 -22.25
N GLN A 189 -5.00 -33.07 -22.27
CA GLN A 189 -5.88 -32.63 -23.36
C GLN A 189 -5.08 -32.31 -24.61
N GLU A 190 -5.59 -32.75 -25.77
CA GLU A 190 -5.02 -32.42 -27.07
C GLU A 190 -6.11 -32.18 -28.13
N CYS A 191 -5.82 -31.36 -29.13
CA CYS A 191 -6.67 -31.19 -30.29
C CYS A 191 -6.17 -32.10 -31.41
N VAL A 192 -6.95 -33.12 -31.76
CA VAL A 192 -6.62 -34.06 -32.85
C VAL A 192 -7.44 -33.76 -34.09
N ARG A 193 -6.87 -33.94 -35.28
CA ARG A 193 -7.60 -33.74 -36.54
C ARG A 193 -8.76 -34.73 -36.60
N LYS A 194 -9.95 -34.25 -36.96
CA LYS A 194 -11.09 -35.11 -37.28
C LYS A 194 -10.68 -35.97 -38.46
N THR A 195 -10.73 -37.29 -38.30
CA THR A 195 -10.60 -38.19 -39.45
C THR A 195 -11.70 -37.84 -40.46
N PRO A 196 -11.40 -37.82 -41.76
CA PRO A 196 -12.45 -37.65 -42.76
C PRO A 196 -13.47 -38.75 -42.54
N ARG A 197 -14.74 -38.37 -42.30
CA ARG A 197 -15.83 -39.34 -42.32
C ARG A 197 -15.80 -39.95 -43.72
N ARG A 198 -15.46 -41.25 -43.83
CA ARG A 198 -15.78 -42.00 -45.05
C ARG A 198 -17.30 -41.93 -45.16
N MET A 199 -17.78 -41.14 -46.12
CA MET A 199 -19.16 -41.18 -46.57
C MET A 199 -19.38 -42.43 -47.41
#